data_AF-A0A2R5LEW5-F1
#
_entry.id   AF-A0A2R5LEW5-F1
#
_cell.length_a   1.000
_cell.length_b   1.000
_cell.length_c   1.000
_cell.angle_alpha   90.00
_cell.angle_beta   90.00
_cell.angle_gamma   90.00
#
_symmetry.space_group_name_H-M   'P 1'
#
loop_
_entity.id
_entity.type
_entity.pdbx_description
1 polymer ?
#
loop_
_entity_poly.entity_id
_entity_poly.type
_entity_poly.pdbx_seq_one_letter_code
_entity_poly.pdbx_strand_id
1 'polypeptide(L)'
;LGKVIEMHSFIFDLENFNLKQIAWKPALDMIIYLVTMYEDNYPEMLKKAYVINAPKIYPIIYNMVKPFLSEETAKKIHVFGKDNWKKALLQDIEPEELPLHWGGTKTGPDGDPRCSDIVGTGGPVPCSYYTAPSRRLSTEQNLKMCVVEKKSSVPLTVDVEEAGSVLRWEFQTENYDIGFGVFYIADRSSSQAGTMQEVVAMQRVNCHLVPEDGMYICTNPGKYVLKFDNSFSWYRSKKLLYHYQVIPPSAA
;
A
#
# COMPACT_ATOMS: atom_id res chain seq x y z
N LEU A 1 3.07 -43.08 -3.96
CA LEU A 1 3.94 -42.45 -4.98
C LEU A 1 3.48 -42.90 -6.36
N GLY A 2 3.49 -42.01 -7.36
CA GLY A 2 3.04 -42.34 -8.73
C GLY A 2 1.79 -41.62 -9.23
N LYS A 3 1.42 -40.48 -8.63
CA LYS A 3 0.39 -39.57 -9.17
C LYS A 3 1.07 -38.27 -9.59
N VAL A 4 0.56 -37.67 -10.67
CA VAL A 4 1.05 -36.37 -11.15
C VAL A 4 0.70 -35.29 -10.13
N ILE A 5 1.68 -34.46 -9.78
CA ILE A 5 1.51 -33.27 -8.96
C ILE A 5 1.91 -32.08 -9.83
N GLU A 6 0.93 -31.33 -10.31
CA GLU A 6 1.12 -30.19 -11.22
C GLU A 6 0.64 -28.86 -10.65
N MET A 7 -0.08 -28.91 -9.52
CA MET A 7 -0.63 -27.73 -8.86
C MET A 7 0.01 -27.49 -7.50
N HIS A 8 0.00 -26.23 -7.07
CA HIS A 8 0.55 -25.79 -5.79
C HIS A 8 -0.45 -24.90 -5.02
N SER A 9 -0.22 -24.78 -3.72
CA SER A 9 -1.02 -23.95 -2.83
C SER A 9 -0.17 -22.85 -2.21
N PHE A 10 -0.75 -21.65 -2.06
CA PHE A 10 -0.09 -20.51 -1.42
C PHE A 10 -0.75 -20.18 -0.08
N ILE A 11 0.05 -19.77 0.90
CA ILE A 11 -0.41 -19.16 2.14
C ILE A 11 0.17 -17.74 2.18
N PHE A 12 -0.69 -16.75 2.09
CA PHE A 12 -0.36 -15.34 2.23
C PHE A 12 -0.72 -14.89 3.66
N ASP A 13 0.30 -14.76 4.50
CA ASP A 13 0.13 -14.22 5.84
C ASP A 13 0.23 -12.69 5.84
N LEU A 14 -0.88 -12.03 6.15
CA LEU A 14 -0.97 -10.56 6.21
C LEU A 14 -0.90 -10.03 7.65
N GLU A 15 -0.39 -10.82 8.60
CA GLU A 15 -0.13 -10.33 9.95
C GLU A 15 0.83 -9.13 9.91
N ASN A 16 0.48 -8.06 10.65
CA ASN A 16 1.21 -6.79 10.69
C ASN A 16 1.30 -6.03 9.35
N PHE A 17 0.60 -6.48 8.31
CA PHE A 17 0.55 -5.78 7.04
C PHE A 17 -0.16 -4.44 7.19
N ASN A 18 0.54 -3.35 6.86
CA ASN A 18 0.03 -2.00 7.05
C ASN A 18 -0.13 -1.26 5.71
N LEU A 19 -1.02 -0.27 5.72
CA LEU A 19 -1.42 0.47 4.54
C LEU A 19 -0.24 1.17 3.82
N LYS A 20 0.77 1.61 4.57
CA LYS A 20 1.95 2.29 3.99
C LYS A 20 2.75 1.39 3.05
N GLN A 21 2.75 0.08 3.29
CA GLN A 21 3.49 -0.89 2.45
C GLN A 21 2.85 -1.02 1.05
N ILE A 22 1.53 -0.95 0.97
CA ILE A 22 0.75 -0.99 -0.29
C ILE A 22 0.71 0.38 -0.96
N ALA A 23 0.73 1.44 -0.14
CA ALA A 23 0.85 2.82 -0.60
C ALA A 23 2.14 3.09 -1.36
N TRP A 24 3.13 2.21 -1.27
CA TRP A 24 4.40 2.40 -1.94
C TRP A 24 4.32 1.84 -3.36
N LYS A 25 4.42 2.73 -4.36
CA LYS A 25 4.10 2.40 -5.76
C LYS A 25 4.98 1.32 -6.32
N PRO A 26 6.31 1.38 -6.11
CA PRO A 26 7.18 0.32 -6.57
C PRO A 26 6.81 -1.05 -6.00
N ALA A 27 6.32 -1.14 -4.75
CA ALA A 27 5.83 -2.41 -4.21
C ALA A 27 4.52 -2.86 -4.86
N LEU A 28 3.56 -1.95 -5.05
CA LEU A 28 2.31 -2.29 -5.74
C LEU A 28 2.57 -2.72 -7.20
N ASP A 29 3.39 -1.96 -7.93
CA ASP A 29 3.79 -2.27 -9.31
C ASP A 29 4.53 -3.62 -9.38
N MET A 30 5.40 -3.93 -8.39
CA MET A 30 6.04 -5.24 -8.27
C MET A 30 5.01 -6.36 -8.03
N ILE A 31 4.03 -6.17 -7.15
CA ILE A 31 2.98 -7.16 -6.89
C ILE A 31 2.15 -7.39 -8.14
N ILE A 32 1.71 -6.33 -8.81
CA ILE A 32 0.96 -6.42 -10.07
C ILE A 32 1.77 -7.18 -11.12
N TYR A 33 3.05 -6.84 -11.28
CA TYR A 33 3.94 -7.54 -12.21
C TYR A 33 4.04 -9.03 -11.90
N LEU A 34 4.23 -9.41 -10.63
CA LEU A 34 4.33 -10.81 -10.22
C LEU A 34 3.02 -11.58 -10.48
N VAL A 35 1.88 -10.96 -10.18
CA VAL A 35 0.54 -11.56 -10.41
C VAL A 35 0.29 -11.74 -11.90
N THR A 36 0.50 -10.71 -12.72
CA THR A 36 0.32 -10.78 -14.18
C THR A 36 1.25 -11.82 -14.79
N MET A 37 2.53 -11.82 -14.40
CA MET A 37 3.49 -12.82 -14.86
C MET A 37 3.05 -14.23 -14.50
N TYR A 38 2.55 -14.43 -13.28
CA TYR A 38 2.04 -15.73 -12.83
C TYR A 38 0.85 -16.20 -13.67
N GLU A 39 -0.17 -15.36 -13.86
CA GLU A 39 -1.39 -15.69 -14.62
C GLU A 39 -1.09 -15.96 -16.11
N ASP A 40 -0.22 -15.14 -16.73
CA ASP A 40 0.10 -15.27 -18.16
C ASP A 40 0.94 -16.51 -18.48
N ASN A 41 1.79 -16.96 -17.54
CA ASN A 41 2.79 -18.00 -17.81
C ASN A 41 2.53 -19.33 -17.10
N TYR A 42 1.70 -19.35 -16.05
CA TYR A 42 1.41 -20.55 -15.24
C TYR A 42 -0.10 -20.79 -15.08
N PRO A 43 -0.86 -20.86 -16.19
CA PRO A 43 -2.30 -21.11 -16.13
C PRO A 43 -2.59 -22.46 -15.47
N GLU A 44 -3.69 -22.53 -14.72
CA GLU A 44 -4.17 -23.74 -14.04
C GLU A 44 -3.20 -24.39 -13.02
N MET A 45 -2.09 -23.76 -12.67
CA MET A 45 -1.16 -24.32 -11.66
C MET A 45 -1.58 -24.02 -10.21
N LEU A 46 -2.51 -23.09 -9.99
CA LEU A 46 -3.03 -22.81 -8.66
C LEU A 46 -4.04 -23.88 -8.25
N LYS A 47 -3.78 -24.56 -7.13
CA LYS A 47 -4.76 -25.41 -6.44
C LYS A 47 -5.66 -24.56 -5.52
N LYS A 48 -5.04 -23.77 -4.64
CA LYS A 48 -5.73 -23.00 -3.59
C LYS A 48 -4.81 -21.92 -3.01
N ALA A 49 -5.31 -20.72 -2.77
CA ALA A 49 -4.60 -19.65 -2.07
C ALA A 49 -5.33 -19.29 -0.77
N TYR A 50 -4.62 -19.28 0.35
CA TYR A 50 -5.15 -18.86 1.65
C TYR A 50 -4.58 -17.50 1.98
N VAL A 51 -5.45 -16.50 2.18
CA VAL A 51 -5.07 -15.24 2.78
C VAL A 51 -5.47 -15.30 4.25
N ILE A 52 -4.47 -15.28 5.14
CA ILE A 52 -4.68 -15.39 6.59
C ILE A 52 -4.31 -14.08 7.28
N ASN A 53 -4.86 -13.84 8.46
CA ASN A 53 -4.66 -12.60 9.20
C ASN A 53 -5.03 -11.34 8.38
N ALA A 54 -6.01 -11.47 7.47
CA ALA A 54 -6.39 -10.39 6.57
C ALA A 54 -6.85 -9.15 7.37
N PRO A 55 -6.21 -7.98 7.20
CA PRO A 55 -6.63 -6.76 7.87
C PRO A 55 -7.96 -6.26 7.29
N LYS A 56 -8.65 -5.36 8.01
CA LYS A 56 -9.91 -4.75 7.54
C LYS A 56 -9.79 -4.05 6.19
N ILE A 57 -8.57 -3.67 5.79
CA ILE A 57 -8.29 -3.03 4.51
C ILE A 57 -8.07 -4.02 3.36
N TYR A 58 -8.02 -5.32 3.62
CA TYR A 58 -7.80 -6.32 2.57
C TYR A 58 -8.69 -6.18 1.33
N PRO A 59 -10.00 -5.85 1.44
CA PRO A 59 -10.84 -5.63 0.25
C PRO A 59 -10.24 -4.64 -0.76
N ILE A 60 -9.69 -3.52 -0.26
CA ILE A 60 -9.04 -2.50 -1.08
C ILE A 60 -7.82 -3.06 -1.81
N ILE A 61 -7.03 -3.89 -1.12
CA ILE A 61 -5.85 -4.54 -1.70
C ILE A 61 -6.28 -5.50 -2.82
N TYR A 62 -7.27 -6.34 -2.51
CA TYR A 62 -7.75 -7.39 -3.41
C TYR A 62 -8.25 -6.79 -4.71
N ASN A 63 -9.03 -5.71 -4.65
CA ASN A 63 -9.61 -5.13 -5.84
C ASN A 63 -8.60 -4.29 -6.65
N MET A 64 -7.48 -3.84 -6.08
CA MET A 64 -6.35 -3.32 -6.86
C MET A 64 -5.68 -4.42 -7.71
N VAL A 65 -5.61 -5.66 -7.21
CA VAL A 65 -4.97 -6.79 -7.92
C VAL A 65 -5.94 -7.60 -8.78
N LYS A 66 -7.24 -7.58 -8.44
CA LYS A 66 -8.30 -8.35 -9.11
C LYS A 66 -8.36 -8.19 -10.64
N PRO A 67 -8.15 -6.99 -11.24
CA PRO A 67 -8.13 -6.84 -12.69
C PRO A 67 -7.06 -7.67 -13.39
N PHE A 68 -6.06 -8.14 -12.65
CA PHE A 68 -4.95 -8.94 -13.16
C PHE A 68 -5.10 -10.43 -12.82
N LEU A 69 -6.21 -10.83 -12.19
CA LEU A 69 -6.50 -12.22 -11.83
C LEU A 69 -7.55 -12.80 -12.79
N SER A 70 -7.38 -14.06 -13.16
CA SER A 70 -8.42 -14.80 -13.88
C SER A 70 -9.59 -15.13 -12.95
N GLU A 71 -10.79 -15.33 -13.50
CA GLU A 71 -11.96 -15.75 -12.71
C GLU A 71 -11.71 -17.09 -11.98
N GLU A 72 -10.91 -17.97 -12.58
CA GLU A 72 -10.60 -19.27 -12.00
C GLU A 72 -9.64 -19.14 -10.81
N THR A 73 -8.59 -18.32 -10.94
CA THR A 73 -7.72 -17.99 -9.80
C THR A 73 -8.50 -17.31 -8.68
N ALA A 74 -9.36 -16.34 -9.02
CA ALA A 74 -10.17 -15.61 -8.04
C ALA A 74 -11.05 -16.55 -7.19
N LYS A 75 -11.63 -17.60 -7.77
CA LYS A 75 -12.43 -18.61 -7.04
C LYS A 75 -11.61 -19.45 -6.05
N LYS A 76 -10.31 -19.60 -6.31
CA LYS A 76 -9.38 -20.41 -5.51
C LYS A 76 -8.77 -19.62 -4.33
N ILE A 77 -9.06 -18.31 -4.22
CA ILE A 77 -8.61 -17.45 -3.12
C ILE A 77 -9.61 -17.53 -1.97
N HIS A 78 -9.13 -17.95 -0.79
CA HIS A 78 -9.91 -18.03 0.44
C HIS A 78 -9.34 -17.09 1.49
N VAL A 79 -10.16 -16.17 1.98
CA VAL A 79 -9.74 -15.07 2.83
C VAL A 79 -10.25 -15.27 4.25
N PHE A 80 -9.36 -15.13 5.21
CA PHE A 80 -9.64 -15.27 6.63
C PHE A 80 -9.07 -14.09 7.42
N GLY A 81 -9.84 -13.62 8.40
CA GLY A 81 -9.35 -12.67 9.41
C GLY A 81 -8.43 -13.35 10.43
N LYS A 82 -8.60 -13.03 11.72
CA LYS A 82 -7.79 -13.64 12.79
C LYS A 82 -8.22 -15.04 13.20
N ASP A 83 -9.46 -15.41 12.88
CA ASP A 83 -10.08 -16.65 13.35
C ASP A 83 -10.23 -17.67 12.21
N ASN A 84 -10.40 -18.93 12.57
CA ASN A 84 -10.74 -20.08 11.70
C ASN A 84 -9.73 -20.47 10.61
N TRP A 85 -8.74 -19.64 10.27
CA TRP A 85 -7.77 -19.96 9.22
C TRP A 85 -6.93 -21.20 9.53
N LYS A 86 -6.55 -21.42 10.80
CA LYS A 86 -5.81 -22.64 11.21
C LYS A 86 -6.58 -23.91 10.88
N LYS A 87 -7.88 -23.92 11.18
CA LYS A 87 -8.75 -25.06 10.87
C LYS A 87 -8.87 -25.27 9.36
N ALA A 88 -8.94 -24.19 8.57
CA ALA A 88 -9.00 -24.28 7.12
C ALA A 88 -7.69 -24.80 6.50
N LEU A 89 -6.52 -24.40 7.01
CA LEU A 89 -5.24 -24.95 6.56
C LEU A 89 -5.14 -26.45 6.85
N LEU A 90 -5.53 -26.87 8.06
CA LEU A 90 -5.48 -28.28 8.49
C LEU A 90 -6.50 -29.19 7.79
N GLN A 91 -7.43 -28.65 7.00
CA GLN A 91 -8.29 -29.46 6.12
C GLN A 91 -7.55 -29.97 4.88
N ASP A 92 -6.51 -29.26 4.44
CA ASP A 92 -5.83 -29.50 3.18
C ASP A 92 -4.33 -29.83 3.36
N ILE A 93 -3.77 -29.55 4.54
CA ILE A 93 -2.37 -29.74 4.89
C ILE A 93 -2.29 -30.59 6.16
N GLU A 94 -1.56 -31.70 6.10
CA GLU A 94 -1.30 -32.54 7.26
C GLU A 94 -0.57 -31.75 8.35
N PRO A 95 -0.93 -31.90 9.64
CA PRO A 95 -0.32 -31.14 10.73
C PRO A 95 1.21 -31.22 10.74
N GLU A 96 1.75 -32.39 10.43
CA GLU A 96 3.20 -32.69 10.42
C GLU A 96 3.96 -31.94 9.30
N GLU A 97 3.25 -31.44 8.29
CA GLU A 97 3.84 -30.69 7.19
C GLU A 97 3.71 -29.17 7.34
N LEU A 98 2.81 -28.71 8.22
CA LEU A 98 2.57 -27.30 8.47
C LEU A 98 3.39 -26.81 9.67
N PRO A 99 4.12 -25.67 9.58
CA PRO A 99 4.84 -25.11 10.71
C PRO A 99 3.94 -24.83 11.90
N LEU A 100 4.48 -25.04 13.11
CA LEU A 100 3.80 -24.85 14.38
C LEU A 100 3.19 -23.45 14.51
N HIS A 101 3.87 -22.42 13.98
CA HIS A 101 3.40 -21.05 13.92
C HIS A 101 2.05 -20.90 13.21
N TRP A 102 1.84 -21.64 12.10
CA TRP A 102 0.60 -21.64 11.32
C TRP A 102 -0.39 -22.73 11.75
N GLY A 103 -0.16 -23.36 12.90
CA GLY A 103 -1.12 -24.26 13.54
C GLY A 103 -0.92 -25.76 13.27
N GLY A 104 0.18 -26.15 12.60
CA GLY A 104 0.59 -27.55 12.50
C GLY A 104 1.46 -27.98 13.67
N THR A 105 2.31 -28.98 13.43
CA THR A 105 3.24 -29.57 14.40
C THR A 105 4.69 -29.56 13.90
N LYS A 106 4.96 -29.14 12.66
CA LYS A 106 6.31 -29.07 12.10
C LYS A 106 7.13 -27.99 12.82
N THR A 107 8.39 -28.31 13.10
CA THR A 107 9.37 -27.36 13.64
C THR A 107 10.65 -27.42 12.82
N GLY A 108 11.34 -26.28 12.71
CA GLY A 108 12.66 -26.20 12.11
C GLY A 108 13.75 -26.69 13.07
N PRO A 109 15.03 -26.53 12.70
CA PRO A 109 16.16 -26.77 13.59
C PRO A 109 15.97 -26.07 14.94
N ASP A 110 16.44 -26.71 16.01
CA ASP A 110 16.34 -26.23 17.40
C ASP A 110 14.90 -25.95 17.89
N GLY A 111 13.89 -26.53 17.22
CA GLY A 111 12.49 -26.38 17.60
C GLY A 111 11.87 -25.05 17.14
N ASP A 112 12.43 -24.38 16.12
CA ASP A 112 11.87 -23.15 15.59
C ASP A 112 10.43 -23.36 15.10
N PRO A 113 9.41 -22.72 15.73
CA PRO A 113 8.02 -22.91 15.37
C PRO A 113 7.67 -22.38 13.97
N ARG A 114 8.51 -21.51 13.39
CA ARG A 114 8.27 -20.92 12.06
C ARG A 114 8.93 -21.69 10.92
N CYS A 115 9.85 -22.59 11.25
CA CYS A 115 10.72 -23.24 10.27
C CYS A 115 11.43 -22.18 9.39
N SER A 116 12.13 -21.23 10.02
CA SER A 116 12.75 -20.08 9.33
C SER A 116 13.89 -20.47 8.38
N ASP A 117 14.38 -21.71 8.49
CA ASP A 117 15.32 -22.33 7.56
C ASP A 117 14.70 -22.60 6.18
N ILE A 118 13.38 -22.80 6.11
CA ILE A 118 12.62 -23.01 4.87
C ILE A 118 11.71 -21.83 4.52
N VAL A 119 11.21 -21.08 5.52
CA VAL A 119 10.35 -19.91 5.31
C VAL A 119 11.06 -18.64 5.77
N GLY A 120 11.64 -17.90 4.83
CA GLY A 120 12.25 -16.60 5.13
C GLY A 120 11.21 -15.57 5.58
N THR A 121 11.37 -15.02 6.78
CA THR A 121 10.43 -14.05 7.37
C THR A 121 10.69 -12.60 6.95
N GLY A 122 11.68 -12.37 6.07
CA GLY A 122 12.15 -11.03 5.71
C GLY A 122 12.72 -10.28 6.92
N GLY A 123 12.62 -8.95 6.89
CA GLY A 123 13.09 -8.05 7.95
C GLY A 123 13.56 -6.71 7.40
N PRO A 124 13.95 -5.76 8.28
CA PRO A 124 14.56 -4.52 7.84
C PRO A 124 15.83 -4.80 7.03
N VAL A 125 15.90 -4.27 5.81
CA VAL A 125 17.10 -4.38 4.96
C VAL A 125 18.18 -3.45 5.54
N PRO A 126 19.38 -3.94 5.87
CA PRO A 126 20.44 -3.08 6.39
C PRO A 126 20.83 -1.98 5.38
N CYS A 127 21.04 -0.75 5.85
CA CYS A 127 21.32 0.40 4.97
C CYS A 127 22.58 0.23 4.10
N SER A 128 23.51 -0.65 4.50
CA SER A 128 24.69 -0.99 3.70
C SER A 128 24.36 -1.66 2.36
N TYR A 129 23.16 -2.24 2.21
CA TYR A 129 22.70 -2.85 0.96
C TYR A 129 22.03 -1.85 0.00
N TYR A 130 21.91 -0.58 0.37
CA TYR A 130 21.20 0.39 -0.45
C TYR A 130 22.12 0.85 -1.57
N THR A 131 21.82 0.43 -2.81
CA THR A 131 22.68 0.67 -3.99
C THR A 131 22.28 1.91 -4.81
N ALA A 132 21.09 2.45 -4.60
CA ALA A 132 20.61 3.66 -5.28
C ALA A 132 20.67 4.87 -4.31
N PRO A 133 21.12 6.05 -4.77
CA PRO A 133 20.77 7.27 -4.06
C PRO A 133 19.24 7.36 -4.10
N SER A 134 18.63 7.24 -2.93
CA SER A 134 17.35 7.84 -2.54
C SER A 134 16.31 7.99 -3.66
N ARG A 135 15.28 7.12 -3.64
CA ARG A 135 13.95 7.25 -4.31
C ARG A 135 13.89 8.39 -5.35
N ARG A 136 13.78 8.07 -6.64
CA ARG A 136 13.35 9.09 -7.63
C ARG A 136 11.83 9.16 -7.61
N LEU A 137 11.25 10.33 -7.86
CA LEU A 137 9.82 10.46 -8.14
C LEU A 137 9.42 9.36 -9.13
N SER A 138 8.32 8.64 -8.88
CA SER A 138 7.86 7.62 -9.80
C SER A 138 7.74 8.23 -11.20
N THR A 139 8.45 7.63 -12.18
CA THR A 139 8.64 8.14 -13.53
C THR A 139 7.37 8.11 -14.39
N GLU A 140 6.19 8.07 -13.78
CA GLU A 140 4.94 8.08 -14.52
C GLU A 140 4.73 9.43 -15.22
N GLN A 141 4.18 9.37 -16.42
CA GLN A 141 4.07 10.44 -17.42
C GLN A 141 3.17 11.63 -16.99
N ASN A 142 2.76 11.73 -15.73
CA ASN A 142 1.77 12.67 -15.20
C ASN A 142 2.24 13.51 -14.01
N LEU A 143 3.56 13.76 -13.90
CA LEU A 143 4.09 14.69 -12.90
C LEU A 143 3.64 16.12 -13.24
N LYS A 144 2.97 16.76 -12.29
CA LYS A 144 2.61 18.17 -12.33
C LYS A 144 3.72 18.97 -11.65
N MET A 145 3.87 20.22 -12.08
CA MET A 145 4.85 21.13 -11.52
C MET A 145 4.16 22.41 -11.05
N CYS A 146 4.52 22.89 -9.86
CA CYS A 146 4.16 24.23 -9.42
C CYS A 146 5.31 24.90 -8.67
N VAL A 147 5.20 26.21 -8.49
CA VAL A 147 6.13 26.99 -7.66
C VAL A 147 5.36 27.47 -6.44
N VAL A 148 5.85 27.09 -5.26
CA VAL A 148 5.34 27.58 -3.98
C VAL A 148 6.17 28.79 -3.59
N GLU A 149 5.59 29.98 -3.78
CA GLU A 149 6.27 31.24 -3.51
C GLU A 149 6.69 31.38 -2.03
N LYS A 150 7.73 32.19 -1.79
CA LYS A 150 8.16 32.51 -0.43
C LYS A 150 7.02 33.14 0.37
N LYS A 151 6.91 32.85 1.66
CA LYS A 151 5.83 33.34 2.54
C LYS A 151 4.41 33.00 2.03
N SER A 152 4.27 31.94 1.23
CA SER A 152 2.99 31.53 0.62
C SER A 152 2.74 30.03 0.80
N SER A 153 1.56 29.58 0.39
CA SER A 153 1.18 28.16 0.34
C SER A 153 0.33 27.89 -0.89
N VAL A 154 0.43 26.69 -1.45
CA VAL A 154 -0.39 26.23 -2.57
C VAL A 154 -1.37 25.15 -2.06
N PRO A 155 -2.68 25.41 -2.05
CA PRO A 155 -3.69 24.40 -1.79
C PRO A 155 -4.07 23.69 -3.10
N LEU A 156 -4.00 22.36 -3.11
CA LEU A 156 -4.55 21.54 -4.19
C LEU A 156 -5.81 20.84 -3.71
N THR A 157 -6.95 21.28 -4.23
CA THR A 157 -8.26 20.69 -3.91
C THR A 157 -8.50 19.45 -4.76
N VAL A 158 -8.90 18.38 -4.11
CA VAL A 158 -9.24 17.08 -4.70
C VAL A 158 -10.65 16.72 -4.27
N ASP A 159 -11.54 16.56 -5.25
CA ASP A 159 -12.90 16.08 -5.03
C ASP A 159 -12.89 14.55 -4.90
N VAL A 160 -13.49 14.05 -3.82
CA VAL A 160 -13.65 12.62 -3.55
C VAL A 160 -15.14 12.31 -3.49
N GLU A 161 -15.60 11.50 -4.44
CA GLU A 161 -17.03 11.20 -4.61
C GLU A 161 -17.51 10.07 -3.69
N GLU A 162 -16.66 9.07 -3.44
CA GLU A 162 -17.03 7.87 -2.69
C GLU A 162 -16.29 7.77 -1.35
N ALA A 163 -17.04 7.51 -0.28
CA ALA A 163 -16.48 7.24 1.04
C ALA A 163 -15.66 5.95 1.01
N GLY A 164 -14.49 5.95 1.64
CA GLY A 164 -13.54 4.84 1.60
C GLY A 164 -12.54 4.90 0.44
N SER A 165 -12.65 5.90 -0.46
CA SER A 165 -11.64 6.12 -1.50
C SER A 165 -10.26 6.34 -0.87
N VAL A 166 -9.21 5.92 -1.56
CA VAL A 166 -7.82 6.18 -1.14
C VAL A 166 -7.28 7.37 -1.92
N LEU A 167 -6.98 8.47 -1.22
CA LEU A 167 -6.23 9.60 -1.76
C LEU A 167 -4.75 9.34 -1.55
N ARG A 168 -3.99 9.31 -2.64
CA ARG A 168 -2.56 9.03 -2.66
C ARG A 168 -1.78 10.18 -3.28
N TRP A 169 -0.59 10.47 -2.76
CA TRP A 169 0.29 11.50 -3.29
C TRP A 169 1.74 11.07 -3.30
N GLU A 170 2.50 11.70 -4.17
CA GLU A 170 3.95 11.67 -4.23
C GLU A 170 4.45 13.04 -4.67
N PHE A 171 5.48 13.58 -4.00
CA PHE A 171 6.05 14.87 -4.39
C PHE A 171 7.51 15.02 -3.97
N GLN A 172 8.20 15.90 -4.68
CA GLN A 172 9.57 16.29 -4.40
C GLN A 172 9.77 17.74 -4.84
N THR A 173 10.46 18.51 -4.02
CA THR A 173 10.99 19.81 -4.44
C THR A 173 12.34 19.65 -5.08
N GLU A 174 12.67 20.48 -6.07
CA GLU A 174 14.02 20.50 -6.64
C GLU A 174 15.09 20.83 -5.58
N ASN A 175 14.75 21.72 -4.64
CA ASN A 175 15.65 22.16 -3.58
C ASN A 175 14.86 22.48 -2.30
N TYR A 176 15.52 22.24 -1.15
CA TYR A 176 15.03 22.55 0.20
C TYR A 176 13.81 21.75 0.65
N ASP A 177 13.43 21.91 1.90
CA ASP A 177 12.24 21.30 2.49
C ASP A 177 10.94 21.99 2.08
N ILE A 178 9.79 21.41 2.38
CA ILE A 178 8.49 22.09 2.28
C ILE A 178 7.58 21.66 3.43
N GLY A 179 6.62 22.49 3.82
CA GLY A 179 5.54 22.07 4.70
C GLY A 179 4.50 21.30 3.90
N PHE A 180 4.01 20.18 4.42
CA PHE A 180 2.96 19.40 3.79
C PHE A 180 1.96 18.88 4.81
N GLY A 181 0.67 19.00 4.50
CA GLY A 181 -0.42 18.44 5.27
C GLY A 181 -1.66 18.25 4.41
N VAL A 182 -2.61 17.44 4.90
CA VAL A 182 -3.88 17.16 4.19
C VAL A 182 -5.04 17.58 5.08
N PHE A 183 -5.99 18.29 4.47
CA PHE A 183 -7.16 18.82 5.15
C PHE A 183 -8.43 18.32 4.47
N TYR A 184 -9.50 18.13 5.22
CA TYR A 184 -10.84 17.88 4.72
C TYR A 184 -11.70 19.13 4.91
N ILE A 185 -12.42 19.56 3.88
CA ILE A 185 -13.39 20.65 3.95
C ILE A 185 -14.76 20.03 4.25
N ALA A 186 -15.23 20.21 5.49
CA ALA A 186 -16.61 19.89 5.84
C ALA A 186 -17.56 21.01 5.33
N ASP A 187 -18.62 20.65 4.60
CA ASP A 187 -19.68 21.55 4.10
C ASP A 187 -21.03 21.04 4.71
N ARG A 188 -22.06 21.79 5.16
CA ARG A 188 -22.49 23.20 5.09
C ARG A 188 -23.31 23.58 6.34
N SER A 189 -22.94 24.64 7.05
CA SER A 189 -23.92 25.50 7.73
C SER A 189 -23.40 26.94 7.76
N SER A 190 -24.07 27.79 6.98
CA SER A 190 -24.02 29.26 7.05
C SER A 190 -22.65 29.98 6.92
N SER A 191 -22.40 30.52 5.72
CA SER A 191 -21.85 31.88 5.52
C SER A 191 -20.44 32.23 6.03
N GLN A 192 -19.58 31.27 6.35
CA GLN A 192 -18.12 31.48 6.42
C GLN A 192 -17.39 30.31 5.77
N ALA A 193 -16.19 30.57 5.24
CA ALA A 193 -15.33 29.57 4.58
C ALA A 193 -15.30 28.26 5.39
N GLY A 194 -15.62 27.13 4.74
CA GLY A 194 -15.75 25.83 5.40
C GLY A 194 -14.55 25.51 6.30
N THR A 195 -14.82 25.05 7.52
CA THR A 195 -13.77 24.73 8.50
C THR A 195 -12.91 23.59 7.95
N MET A 196 -11.64 23.85 7.73
CA MET A 196 -10.67 22.83 7.30
C MET A 196 -10.29 21.96 8.49
N GLN A 197 -10.70 20.70 8.47
CA GLN A 197 -10.26 19.70 9.44
C GLN A 197 -8.92 19.12 8.98
N GLU A 198 -7.90 19.17 9.84
CA GLU A 198 -6.63 18.49 9.57
C GLU A 198 -6.80 16.97 9.68
N VAL A 199 -6.50 16.25 8.60
CA VAL A 199 -6.59 14.78 8.54
C VAL A 199 -5.22 14.12 8.39
N VAL A 200 -4.23 14.86 7.88
CA VAL A 200 -2.81 14.53 7.96
C VAL A 200 -2.08 15.75 8.48
N ALA A 201 -1.44 15.58 9.64
CA ALA A 201 -0.74 16.65 10.35
C ALA A 201 0.29 17.34 9.45
N MET A 202 0.27 18.67 9.46
CA MET A 202 1.25 19.50 8.77
C MET A 202 2.66 19.23 9.31
N GLN A 203 3.57 18.78 8.46
CA GLN A 203 4.96 18.53 8.81
C GLN A 203 5.91 19.16 7.80
N ARG A 204 7.08 19.58 8.28
CA ARG A 204 8.17 20.06 7.44
C ARG A 204 9.01 18.87 7.01
N VAL A 205 9.05 18.63 5.70
CA VAL A 205 9.65 17.44 5.10
C VAL A 205 10.82 17.81 4.20
N ASN A 206 11.92 17.05 4.27
CA ASN A 206 13.13 17.26 3.48
C ASN A 206 13.02 16.60 2.09
N CYS A 207 11.94 16.89 1.37
CA CYS A 207 11.58 16.14 0.17
C CYS A 207 12.53 16.33 -1.03
N HIS A 208 13.42 17.32 -0.98
CA HIS A 208 14.53 17.49 -1.94
C HIS A 208 15.58 16.38 -1.87
N LEU A 209 15.75 15.71 -0.72
CA LEU A 209 16.71 14.61 -0.56
C LEU A 209 16.10 13.28 -0.99
N VAL A 210 14.82 13.09 -0.68
CA VAL A 210 14.04 11.88 -0.92
C VAL A 210 12.59 12.34 -1.18
N PRO A 211 11.95 11.98 -2.30
CA PRO A 211 10.53 12.18 -2.52
C PRO A 211 9.69 11.70 -1.35
N GLU A 212 8.67 12.49 -1.04
CA GLU A 212 7.68 12.19 -0.02
C GLU A 212 6.46 11.59 -0.69
N ASP A 213 6.03 10.44 -0.18
CA ASP A 213 4.84 9.73 -0.62
C ASP A 213 3.94 9.40 0.56
N GLY A 214 2.64 9.28 0.31
CA GLY A 214 1.69 8.97 1.35
C GLY A 214 0.29 8.73 0.82
N MET A 215 -0.59 8.32 1.73
CA MET A 215 -2.00 8.16 1.42
C MET A 215 -2.87 8.46 2.63
N TYR A 216 -4.15 8.72 2.36
CA TYR A 216 -5.20 8.89 3.34
C TYR A 216 -6.48 8.19 2.86
N ILE A 217 -7.14 7.43 3.74
CA ILE A 217 -8.44 6.83 3.46
C ILE A 217 -9.50 7.90 3.71
N CYS A 218 -10.14 8.35 2.65
CA CYS A 218 -11.16 9.37 2.68
C CYS A 218 -12.45 8.81 3.30
N THR A 219 -12.61 8.93 4.62
CA THR A 219 -13.79 8.40 5.34
C THR A 219 -15.10 9.06 4.93
N ASN A 220 -15.03 10.29 4.43
CA ASN A 220 -16.18 11.06 3.99
C ASN A 220 -16.00 11.52 2.53
N PRO A 221 -17.05 11.51 1.70
CA PRO A 221 -17.05 12.23 0.43
C PRO A 221 -16.89 13.73 0.67
N GLY A 222 -16.33 14.43 -0.32
CA GLY A 222 -16.15 15.88 -0.29
C GLY A 222 -14.76 16.31 -0.74
N LYS A 223 -14.38 17.51 -0.34
CA LYS A 223 -13.15 18.15 -0.79
C LYS A 223 -12.01 17.92 0.18
N TYR A 224 -10.93 17.32 -0.30
CA TYR A 224 -9.67 17.21 0.39
C TYR A 224 -8.68 18.21 -0.18
N VAL A 225 -7.81 18.78 0.66
CA VAL A 225 -6.82 19.78 0.26
C VAL A 225 -5.43 19.28 0.64
N LEU A 226 -4.60 19.01 -0.37
CA LEU A 226 -3.17 18.81 -0.18
C LEU A 226 -2.53 20.18 -0.14
N LYS A 227 -2.05 20.60 1.03
CA LYS A 227 -1.48 21.94 1.22
C LYS A 227 0.04 21.85 1.27
N PHE A 228 0.69 22.51 0.30
CA PHE A 228 2.13 22.73 0.28
C PHE A 228 2.44 24.11 0.85
N ASP A 229 3.09 24.16 1.99
CA ASP A 229 3.36 25.38 2.74
C ASP A 229 4.82 25.80 2.64
N ASN A 230 5.04 27.03 2.17
CA ASN A 230 6.33 27.71 2.16
C ASN A 230 6.27 29.04 2.93
N SER A 231 5.36 29.14 3.90
CA SER A 231 5.14 30.37 4.66
C SER A 231 6.37 30.75 5.50
N PHE A 232 7.17 29.76 5.87
CA PHE A 232 8.38 29.90 6.68
C PHE A 232 9.63 30.37 5.89
N SER A 233 9.64 30.32 4.55
CA SER A 233 10.82 30.78 3.79
C SER A 233 10.75 32.28 3.52
N TRP A 234 11.83 32.99 3.84
CA TRP A 234 11.89 34.45 3.68
C TRP A 234 12.45 34.91 2.33
N TYR A 235 13.27 34.09 1.68
CA TYR A 235 14.02 34.49 0.48
C TYR A 235 13.83 33.57 -0.72
N ARG A 236 13.21 32.39 -0.54
CA ARG A 236 13.26 31.31 -1.52
C ARG A 236 11.86 30.79 -1.84
N SER A 237 11.51 30.81 -3.13
CA SER A 237 10.42 30.01 -3.68
C SER A 237 10.89 28.56 -3.84
N LYS A 238 9.93 27.64 -3.93
CA LYS A 238 10.20 26.19 -4.03
C LYS A 238 9.51 25.64 -5.26
N LYS A 239 10.28 25.07 -6.18
CA LYS A 239 9.77 24.36 -7.34
C LYS A 239 9.43 22.93 -6.91
N LEU A 240 8.16 22.59 -7.00
CA LEU A 240 7.56 21.34 -6.54
C LEU A 240 7.11 20.54 -7.75
N LEU A 241 7.55 19.29 -7.81
CA LEU A 241 7.04 18.26 -8.69
C LEU A 241 6.15 17.35 -7.86
N TYR A 242 4.95 17.05 -8.34
CA TYR A 242 3.99 16.25 -7.58
C TYR A 242 3.06 15.45 -8.49
N HIS A 243 2.51 14.39 -7.92
CA HIS A 243 1.44 13.59 -8.48
C HIS A 243 0.47 13.20 -7.37
N TYR A 244 -0.82 13.06 -7.70
CA TYR A 244 -1.81 12.51 -6.80
C TYR A 244 -2.85 11.70 -7.59
N GLN A 245 -3.45 10.74 -6.90
CA GLN A 245 -4.49 9.87 -7.45
C GLN A 245 -5.56 9.63 -6.38
N VAL A 246 -6.82 9.56 -6.81
CA VAL A 246 -7.93 9.06 -6.01
C VAL A 246 -8.30 7.70 -6.55
N ILE A 247 -8.32 6.69 -5.67
CA ILE A 247 -8.70 5.32 -6.01
C ILE A 247 -10.04 5.04 -5.34
N PRO A 248 -11.15 4.95 -6.10
CA PRO A 248 -12.48 4.68 -5.56
C PRO A 248 -12.57 3.30 -4.89
N PRO A 249 -13.48 3.10 -3.91
CA PRO A 249 -13.76 1.81 -3.30
C PRO A 249 -14.43 0.81 -4.25
N SER A 250 -14.96 1.26 -5.39
CA SER A 250 -15.57 0.41 -6.43
C SER A 250 -14.55 -0.12 -7.45
N ALA A 251 -13.43 0.59 -7.59
CA ALA A 251 -12.18 0.11 -8.20
C ALA A 251 -11.22 -0.49 -7.15
N ALA A 252 -11.69 -0.58 -5.90
CA ALA A 252 -11.06 -1.19 -4.74
C ALA A 252 -12.06 -2.09 -4.03
#